data_AF-W0FYP2-F1
#
_entry.id   AF-W0FYP2-F1
#
_cell.length_a   1.000
_cell.length_b   1.000
_cell.length_c   1.000
_cell.angle_alpha   90.00
_cell.angle_beta   90.00
_cell.angle_gamma   90.00
#
_symmetry.space_group_name_H-M   'P 1'
#
loop_
_entity.id
_entity.type
_entity.pdbx_description
1 polymer ?
#
loop_
_entity_poly.entity_id
_entity_poly.type
_entity_poly.pdbx_seq_one_letter_code
_entity_poly.pdbx_strand_id
1 'polypeptide(L)'
;MTEHPATDRDRLPHAVTQLVTVFQQLGAEHKALVAEVEKTTAKERRGTVNRMVECVAQAGYTVSHTVNMLATVHGLKVLGIDRQFSKDADGRDYSPLNRLGHPGESLYEAAGHLQAVAHSLGKAYAPTRKHPALARARCPQQLGTALISLRAALESVCADLADDQDVEAATEYTPTLTFLSELEERVCRTVPAQGAGPTAEEVAAAIRTNPDIARAAATALATTA
;
A
#
# COMPACT_ATOMS: atom_id res chain seq x y z
N MET A 1 -10.81 -40.14 10.87
CA MET A 1 -10.36 -39.33 9.73
C MET A 1 -11.34 -38.19 9.59
N THR A 2 -11.07 -37.10 10.30
CA THR A 2 -11.89 -35.89 10.26
C THR A 2 -11.42 -35.12 9.03
N GLU A 3 -12.25 -35.07 7.99
CA GLU A 3 -12.00 -34.21 6.83
C GLU A 3 -11.91 -32.77 7.32
N HIS A 4 -10.71 -32.20 7.28
CA HIS A 4 -10.56 -30.75 7.37
C HIS A 4 -11.23 -30.15 6.14
N PRO A 5 -12.11 -29.15 6.30
CA PRO A 5 -12.68 -28.46 5.16
C PRO A 5 -11.53 -27.92 4.31
N ALA A 6 -11.64 -28.06 2.99
CA ALA A 6 -10.66 -27.51 2.06
C ALA A 6 -10.60 -25.99 2.25
N THR A 7 -9.70 -25.54 3.12
CA THR A 7 -9.32 -24.15 3.25
C THR A 7 -8.77 -23.71 1.89
N ASP A 8 -9.32 -22.60 1.44
CA ASP A 8 -9.18 -22.01 0.13
C ASP A 8 -7.70 -21.96 -0.31
N ARG A 9 -7.28 -22.94 -1.11
CA ARG A 9 -5.87 -23.18 -1.50
C ARG A 9 -5.20 -22.02 -2.24
N ASP A 10 -5.98 -21.01 -2.63
CA ASP A 10 -5.57 -19.94 -3.52
C ASP A 10 -5.24 -18.60 -2.82
N ARG A 11 -5.34 -18.53 -1.48
CA ARG A 11 -5.09 -17.26 -0.75
C ARG A 11 -3.63 -16.79 -0.76
N LEU A 12 -2.67 -17.68 -0.50
CA LEU A 12 -1.24 -17.34 -0.58
C LEU A 12 -0.81 -16.94 -2.01
N PRO A 13 -1.16 -17.70 -3.06
CA PRO A 13 -0.95 -17.26 -4.45
C PRO A 13 -1.60 -15.92 -4.77
N HIS A 14 -2.81 -15.66 -4.26
CA HIS A 14 -3.48 -14.38 -4.42
C HIS A 14 -2.68 -13.25 -3.74
N ALA A 15 -2.28 -13.44 -2.48
CA ALA A 15 -1.48 -12.46 -1.73
C ALA A 15 -0.18 -12.10 -2.49
N VAL A 16 0.54 -13.11 -2.99
CA VAL A 16 1.76 -12.91 -3.79
C VAL A 16 1.47 -12.11 -5.06
N THR A 17 0.38 -12.44 -5.78
CA THR A 17 -0.03 -11.71 -7.00
C THR A 17 -0.32 -10.24 -6.71
N GLN A 18 -1.00 -9.97 -5.60
CA GLN A 18 -1.27 -8.60 -5.16
C GLN A 18 0.02 -7.86 -4.80
N LEU A 19 0.96 -8.48 -4.08
CA LEU A 19 2.24 -7.85 -3.73
C LEU A 19 3.13 -7.57 -4.95
N VAL A 20 3.11 -8.44 -5.96
CA VAL A 20 3.75 -8.17 -7.25
C VAL A 20 3.12 -6.94 -7.90
N THR A 21 1.81 -6.80 -7.82
CA THR A 21 1.11 -5.60 -8.30
C THR A 21 1.55 -4.36 -7.54
N VAL A 22 1.61 -4.40 -6.20
CA VAL A 22 2.15 -3.30 -5.38
C VAL A 22 3.54 -2.89 -5.86
N PHE A 23 4.45 -3.84 -6.00
CA PHE A 23 5.83 -3.60 -6.42
C PHE A 23 5.90 -2.92 -7.80
N GLN A 24 5.13 -3.40 -8.78
CA GLN A 24 5.07 -2.82 -10.12
C GLN A 24 4.53 -1.40 -10.12
N GLN A 25 3.51 -1.11 -9.31
CA GLN A 25 2.85 0.20 -9.30
C GLN A 25 3.63 1.27 -8.53
N LEU A 26 4.41 0.90 -7.50
CA LEU A 26 5.23 1.86 -6.74
C LEU A 26 6.34 2.52 -7.59
N GLY A 27 6.80 1.87 -8.65
CA GLY A 27 7.88 2.36 -9.49
C GLY A 27 7.59 3.71 -10.17
N ALA A 28 6.34 3.92 -10.62
CA ALA A 28 5.93 5.17 -11.27
C ALA A 28 5.99 6.35 -10.29
N GLU A 29 5.45 6.17 -9.09
CA GLU A 29 5.47 7.19 -8.04
C GLU A 29 6.88 7.52 -7.58
N HIS A 30 7.72 6.50 -7.33
CA HIS A 30 9.11 6.70 -6.95
C HIS A 30 9.87 7.52 -8.00
N LYS A 31 9.73 7.17 -9.29
CA LYS A 31 10.36 7.90 -10.39
C LYS A 31 9.88 9.35 -10.47
N ALA A 32 8.59 9.60 -10.26
CA ALA A 32 8.04 10.95 -10.26
C ALA A 32 8.59 11.80 -9.10
N LEU A 33 8.72 11.21 -7.90
CA LEU A 33 9.31 11.87 -6.75
C LEU A 33 10.79 12.21 -6.96
N VAL A 34 11.58 11.29 -7.54
CA VAL A 34 12.99 11.55 -7.88
C VAL A 34 13.11 12.74 -8.85
N ALA A 35 12.31 12.75 -9.91
CA ALA A 35 12.29 13.88 -10.87
C ALA A 35 11.87 15.21 -10.20
N GLU A 36 11.00 15.16 -9.18
CA GLU A 36 10.60 16.34 -8.41
C GLU A 36 11.72 16.85 -7.49
N VAL A 37 12.52 15.96 -6.89
CA VAL A 37 13.71 16.33 -6.11
C VAL A 37 14.67 17.15 -6.95
N GLU A 38 14.98 16.67 -8.16
CA GLU A 38 15.90 17.32 -9.11
C GLU A 38 15.46 18.75 -9.46
N LYS A 39 14.15 18.96 -9.61
CA LYS A 39 13.55 20.25 -9.95
C LYS A 39 13.34 21.19 -8.76
N THR A 40 13.35 20.67 -7.53
CA THR A 40 13.03 21.45 -6.34
C THR A 40 14.25 22.23 -5.85
N THR A 41 14.27 23.56 -5.97
CA THR A 41 15.37 24.41 -5.47
C THR A 41 15.31 24.68 -3.97
N ALA A 42 14.10 24.82 -3.40
CA ALA A 42 13.91 25.12 -1.98
C ALA A 42 14.34 23.94 -1.09
N LYS A 43 15.34 24.17 -0.22
CA LYS A 43 15.95 23.13 0.64
C LYS A 43 14.94 22.36 1.49
N GLU A 44 14.02 23.06 2.14
CA GLU A 44 13.03 22.44 3.04
C GLU A 44 12.02 21.56 2.29
N ARG A 45 11.51 22.06 1.15
CA ARG A 45 10.64 21.31 0.26
C ARG A 45 11.37 20.07 -0.28
N ARG A 46 12.61 20.23 -0.74
CA ARG A 46 13.46 19.14 -1.24
C ARG A 46 13.67 18.06 -0.17
N GLY A 47 13.95 18.46 1.08
CA GLY A 47 14.08 17.52 2.20
C GLY A 47 12.79 16.73 2.44
N THR A 48 11.63 17.36 2.30
CA THR A 48 10.35 16.65 2.39
C THR A 48 10.19 15.64 1.26
N VAL A 49 10.47 16.02 0.00
CA VAL A 49 10.37 15.09 -1.14
C VAL A 49 11.40 13.95 -1.04
N ASN A 50 12.64 14.20 -0.60
CA ASN A 50 13.64 13.16 -0.35
C ASN A 50 13.13 12.11 0.65
N ARG A 51 12.53 12.55 1.75
CA ARG A 51 11.90 11.64 2.72
C ARG A 51 10.80 10.78 2.06
N MET A 52 10.04 11.34 1.12
CA MET A 52 9.04 10.58 0.36
C MET A 52 9.69 9.51 -0.50
N VAL A 53 10.75 9.88 -1.25
CA VAL A 53 11.54 8.95 -2.08
C VAL A 53 12.04 7.78 -1.24
N GLU A 54 12.70 8.06 -0.11
CA GLU A 54 13.23 7.04 0.80
C GLU A 54 12.14 6.12 1.35
N CYS A 55 11.00 6.68 1.77
CA CYS A 55 9.90 5.88 2.31
C CYS A 55 9.24 4.99 1.25
N VAL A 56 9.07 5.48 0.01
CA VAL A 56 8.53 4.69 -1.10
C VAL A 56 9.52 3.60 -1.53
N ALA A 57 10.83 3.90 -1.57
CA ALA A 57 11.86 2.92 -1.84
C ALA A 57 11.90 1.81 -0.78
N GLN A 58 11.83 2.19 0.50
CA GLN A 58 11.76 1.25 1.62
C GLN A 58 10.51 0.35 1.53
N ALA A 59 9.36 0.93 1.21
CA ALA A 59 8.13 0.17 0.96
C ALA A 59 8.34 -0.86 -0.16
N GLY A 60 8.94 -0.47 -1.29
CA GLY A 60 9.24 -1.37 -2.39
C GLY A 60 10.20 -2.51 -2.00
N TYR A 61 11.25 -2.21 -1.23
CA TYR A 61 12.18 -3.22 -0.71
C TYR A 61 11.46 -4.23 0.19
N THR A 62 10.67 -3.75 1.16
CA THR A 62 9.93 -4.61 2.08
C THR A 62 8.93 -5.48 1.33
N VAL A 63 8.19 -4.95 0.35
CA VAL A 63 7.29 -5.74 -0.50
C VAL A 63 8.03 -6.86 -1.23
N SER A 64 9.18 -6.55 -1.85
CA SER A 64 9.99 -7.56 -2.56
C SER A 64 10.48 -8.66 -1.62
N HIS A 65 10.91 -8.29 -0.41
CA HIS A 65 11.30 -9.24 0.62
C HIS A 65 10.12 -10.14 1.05
N THR A 66 8.94 -9.57 1.31
CA THR A 66 7.74 -10.32 1.68
C THR A 66 7.30 -11.28 0.58
N VAL A 67 7.39 -10.90 -0.70
CA VAL A 67 7.10 -11.80 -1.83
C VAL A 67 7.99 -13.05 -1.79
N ASN A 68 9.31 -12.88 -1.60
CA ASN A 68 10.24 -14.00 -1.54
C ASN A 68 9.98 -14.93 -0.34
N MET A 69 9.64 -14.33 0.80
CA MET A 69 9.25 -15.07 2.00
C MET A 69 7.98 -15.89 1.75
N LEU A 70 6.90 -15.28 1.27
CA LEU A 70 5.63 -15.97 1.01
C LEU A 70 5.76 -17.05 -0.06
N ALA A 71 6.58 -16.83 -1.10
CA ALA A 71 6.87 -17.86 -2.09
C ALA A 71 7.58 -19.08 -1.47
N THR A 72 8.51 -18.85 -0.55
CA THR A 72 9.20 -19.92 0.19
C THR A 72 8.21 -20.69 1.09
N VAL A 73 7.36 -19.98 1.82
CA VAL A 73 6.30 -20.56 2.67
C VAL A 73 5.35 -21.43 1.84
N HIS A 74 4.89 -20.91 0.71
CA HIS A 74 4.02 -21.65 -0.20
C HIS A 74 4.71 -22.92 -0.72
N GLY A 75 5.98 -22.83 -1.12
CA GLY A 75 6.76 -23.99 -1.55
C GLY A 75 6.87 -25.08 -0.48
N LEU A 76 7.16 -24.69 0.78
CA LEU A 76 7.20 -25.62 1.91
C LEU A 76 5.83 -26.28 2.16
N LYS A 77 4.73 -25.50 2.16
CA LYS A 77 3.36 -26.02 2.30
C LYS A 77 3.03 -27.02 1.18
N VAL A 78 3.31 -26.68 -0.08
CA VAL A 78 3.03 -27.55 -1.24
C VAL A 78 3.81 -28.86 -1.17
N LEU A 79 5.05 -28.82 -0.68
CA LEU A 79 5.88 -30.01 -0.49
C LEU A 79 5.52 -30.83 0.76
N GLY A 80 4.56 -30.38 1.58
CA GLY A 80 4.20 -31.02 2.85
C GLY A 80 5.31 -30.95 3.90
N ILE A 81 6.22 -29.98 3.78
CA ILE A 81 7.31 -29.76 4.73
C ILE A 81 6.78 -28.85 5.83
N ASP A 82 6.48 -29.46 6.98
CA ASP A 82 6.13 -28.74 8.19
C ASP A 82 7.11 -29.10 9.33
N ARG A 83 7.67 -28.05 9.96
CA ARG A 83 8.48 -28.09 11.18
C ARG A 83 9.44 -29.30 11.30
N GLN A 84 10.40 -29.42 10.38
CA GLN A 84 11.38 -30.51 10.42
C GLN A 84 12.59 -30.18 11.29
N PHE A 85 12.94 -31.10 12.19
CA PHE A 85 14.15 -31.04 13.01
C PHE A 85 15.31 -31.78 12.32
N SER A 86 16.52 -31.31 12.56
CA SER A 86 17.72 -32.11 12.28
C SER A 86 17.69 -33.41 13.07
N LYS A 87 18.31 -34.49 12.56
CA LYS A 87 18.34 -35.79 13.24
C LYS A 87 19.69 -36.02 13.90
N ASP A 88 19.69 -36.64 15.08
CA ASP A 88 20.90 -37.14 15.73
C ASP A 88 21.39 -38.47 15.13
N ALA A 89 22.48 -39.00 15.66
CA ALA A 89 23.09 -40.26 15.19
C ALA A 89 22.18 -41.49 15.36
N ASP A 90 21.19 -41.41 16.25
CA ASP A 90 20.20 -42.46 16.51
C ASP A 90 18.90 -42.23 15.72
N GLY A 91 18.84 -41.21 14.86
CA GLY A 91 17.69 -40.86 14.04
C GLY A 91 16.57 -40.11 14.78
N ARG A 92 16.83 -39.60 16.00
CA ARG A 92 15.87 -38.82 16.80
C ARG A 92 15.98 -37.34 16.48
N ASP A 93 14.94 -36.57 16.80
CA ASP A 93 14.96 -35.12 16.63
C ASP A 93 16.03 -34.48 17.51
N TYR A 94 16.91 -33.72 16.88
CA TYR A 94 17.97 -32.97 17.53
C TYR A 94 17.60 -31.49 17.58
N SER A 95 16.90 -31.12 18.65
CA SER A 95 16.41 -29.77 18.92
C SER A 95 17.48 -28.69 19.18
N PRO A 96 18.74 -28.99 19.54
CA PRO A 96 19.75 -27.94 19.69
C PRO A 96 20.14 -27.22 18.39
N LEU A 97 19.84 -27.79 17.21
CA LEU A 97 20.03 -27.11 15.92
C LEU A 97 18.73 -26.50 15.40
N ASN A 98 18.89 -25.61 14.41
CA ASN A 98 17.76 -24.97 13.75
C ASN A 98 16.81 -25.99 13.12
N ARG A 99 15.52 -25.69 13.20
CA ARG A 99 14.44 -26.38 12.48
C ARG A 99 14.16 -25.68 11.17
N LEU A 100 13.58 -26.40 10.21
CA LEU A 100 12.94 -25.74 9.06
C LEU A 100 11.80 -24.85 9.56
N GLY A 101 11.63 -23.68 8.93
CA GLY A 101 10.68 -22.65 9.36
C GLY A 101 9.24 -23.15 9.38
N HIS A 102 8.46 -22.69 10.37
CA HIS A 102 7.04 -22.98 10.44
C HIS A 102 6.27 -22.04 9.49
N PRO A 103 5.41 -22.56 8.59
CA PRO A 103 4.62 -21.73 7.68
C PRO A 103 3.83 -20.63 8.41
N GLY A 104 3.19 -20.96 9.54
CA GLY A 104 2.49 -19.99 10.39
C GLY A 104 3.37 -18.84 10.92
N GLU A 105 4.56 -19.12 11.47
CA GLU A 105 5.49 -18.08 11.98
C GLU A 105 5.87 -17.10 10.85
N SER A 106 6.07 -17.61 9.64
CA SER A 106 6.39 -16.78 8.47
C SER A 106 5.20 -15.96 7.98
N LEU A 107 3.96 -16.42 8.20
CA LEU A 107 2.75 -15.63 7.88
C LEU A 107 2.59 -14.44 8.82
N TYR A 108 2.90 -14.59 10.12
CA TYR A 108 2.96 -13.45 11.04
C TYR A 108 4.01 -12.44 10.63
N GLU A 109 5.20 -12.92 10.29
CA GLU A 109 6.28 -12.06 9.83
C GLU A 109 5.87 -11.32 8.55
N ALA A 110 5.20 -12.01 7.62
CA ALA A 110 4.65 -11.38 6.42
C ALA A 110 3.62 -10.29 6.76
N ALA A 111 2.66 -10.55 7.65
CA ALA A 111 1.67 -9.56 8.05
C ALA A 111 2.31 -8.32 8.70
N GLY A 112 3.30 -8.53 9.60
CA GLY A 112 4.10 -7.46 10.18
C GLY A 112 4.88 -6.64 9.13
N HIS A 113 5.42 -7.30 8.11
CA HIS A 113 6.04 -6.61 6.98
C HIS A 113 5.05 -5.77 6.17
N LEU A 114 3.83 -6.27 5.91
CA LEU A 114 2.80 -5.49 5.21
C LEU A 114 2.35 -4.26 6.01
N GLN A 115 2.27 -4.39 7.33
CA GLN A 115 2.05 -3.24 8.22
C GLN A 115 3.21 -2.23 8.14
N ALA A 116 4.46 -2.69 8.10
CA ALA A 116 5.62 -1.81 7.94
C ALA A 116 5.62 -1.08 6.58
N VAL A 117 5.16 -1.75 5.50
CA VAL A 117 4.94 -1.11 4.19
C VAL A 117 3.89 -0.02 4.32
N ALA A 118 2.74 -0.31 4.94
CA ALA A 118 1.68 0.66 5.17
C ALA A 118 2.20 1.88 5.94
N HIS A 119 2.94 1.66 7.03
CA HIS A 119 3.52 2.74 7.83
C HIS A 119 4.54 3.57 7.03
N SER A 120 5.38 2.93 6.21
CA SER A 120 6.34 3.63 5.35
C SER A 120 5.63 4.55 4.35
N LEU A 121 4.59 4.07 3.67
CA LEU A 121 3.76 4.90 2.78
C LEU A 121 3.02 5.99 3.55
N GLY A 122 2.49 5.67 4.73
CA GLY A 122 1.89 6.62 5.66
C GLY A 122 2.81 7.78 6.00
N LYS A 123 4.04 7.45 6.40
CA LYS A 123 5.10 8.42 6.65
C LYS A 123 5.36 9.24 5.39
N ALA A 124 5.57 8.62 4.24
CA ALA A 124 5.82 9.30 2.96
C ALA A 124 4.85 10.48 2.75
N TYR A 125 3.54 10.23 2.90
CA TYR A 125 2.52 11.24 2.66
C TYR A 125 2.00 11.96 3.91
N ALA A 126 2.71 11.92 5.03
CA ALA A 126 2.34 12.70 6.21
C ALA A 126 2.29 14.21 5.86
N PRO A 127 1.16 14.91 6.10
CA PRO A 127 1.05 16.33 5.84
C PRO A 127 2.08 17.12 6.66
N THR A 128 2.75 18.08 6.01
CA THR A 128 3.64 19.00 6.72
C THR A 128 2.97 20.36 6.81
N ARG A 129 3.27 21.12 7.88
CA ARG A 129 2.74 22.48 8.06
C ARG A 129 3.14 23.42 6.93
N LYS A 130 4.37 23.28 6.42
CA LYS A 130 4.94 24.17 5.38
C LYS A 130 4.52 23.78 3.96
N HIS A 131 4.32 22.49 3.70
CA HIS A 131 4.02 21.97 2.37
C HIS A 131 2.91 20.90 2.42
N PRO A 132 1.67 21.25 2.81
CA PRO A 132 0.57 20.29 2.93
C PRO A 132 0.21 19.64 1.59
N ALA A 133 0.42 20.34 0.47
CA ALA A 133 0.17 19.81 -0.87
C ALA A 133 1.03 18.58 -1.24
N LEU A 134 2.19 18.38 -0.58
CA LEU A 134 3.05 17.21 -0.83
C LEU A 134 2.45 15.91 -0.30
N ALA A 135 1.36 15.97 0.49
CA ALA A 135 0.63 14.80 0.96
C ALA A 135 -0.20 14.10 -0.14
N ARG A 136 -0.08 14.52 -1.41
CA ARG A 136 -0.75 13.91 -2.57
C ARG A 136 0.23 13.11 -3.42
N ALA A 137 -0.24 12.00 -4.00
CA ALA A 137 0.55 11.22 -4.96
C ALA A 137 0.84 12.02 -6.23
N ARG A 138 1.95 11.68 -6.89
CA ARG A 138 2.31 12.23 -8.21
C ARG A 138 1.70 11.38 -9.32
N CYS A 139 1.51 10.10 -9.02
CA CYS A 139 0.88 9.07 -9.83
C CYS A 139 -0.31 8.48 -9.04
N PRO A 140 -1.41 9.23 -8.85
CA PRO A 140 -2.50 8.85 -7.95
C PRO A 140 -3.22 7.56 -8.36
N GLN A 141 -3.30 7.27 -9.65
CA GLN A 141 -3.89 6.01 -10.13
C GLN A 141 -3.02 4.81 -9.73
N GLN A 142 -1.72 4.87 -10.01
CA GLN A 142 -0.78 3.79 -9.70
C GLN A 142 -0.66 3.59 -8.19
N LEU A 143 -0.52 4.67 -7.42
CA LEU A 143 -0.46 4.55 -5.95
C LEU A 143 -1.78 4.03 -5.38
N GLY A 144 -2.93 4.42 -5.95
CA GLY A 144 -4.24 3.89 -5.57
C GLY A 144 -4.30 2.37 -5.77
N THR A 145 -3.91 1.88 -6.95
CA THR A 145 -3.80 0.44 -7.23
C THR A 145 -2.85 -0.24 -6.24
N ALA A 146 -1.69 0.36 -5.94
CA ALA A 146 -0.75 -0.20 -4.96
C ALA A 146 -1.37 -0.32 -3.55
N LEU A 147 -2.12 0.68 -3.10
CA LEU A 147 -2.75 0.65 -1.77
C LEU A 147 -3.92 -0.35 -1.68
N ILE A 148 -4.71 -0.47 -2.75
CA ILE A 148 -5.79 -1.48 -2.85
C ILE A 148 -5.17 -2.89 -2.85
N SER A 149 -4.17 -3.14 -3.68
CA SER A 149 -3.49 -4.44 -3.73
C SER A 149 -2.79 -4.79 -2.42
N LEU A 150 -2.16 -3.83 -1.74
CA LEU A 150 -1.56 -4.06 -0.43
C LEU A 150 -2.59 -4.49 0.61
N ARG A 151 -3.79 -3.90 0.59
CA ARG A 151 -4.90 -4.28 1.47
C ARG A 151 -5.38 -5.69 1.18
N ALA A 152 -5.64 -6.03 -0.09
CA ALA A 152 -6.06 -7.37 -0.50
C ALA A 152 -5.02 -8.45 -0.15
N ALA A 153 -3.72 -8.13 -0.27
CA ALA A 153 -2.64 -9.01 0.17
C ALA A 153 -2.69 -9.25 1.68
N LEU A 154 -2.86 -8.19 2.48
CA LEU A 154 -2.95 -8.30 3.93
C LEU A 154 -4.20 -9.08 4.36
N GLU A 155 -5.35 -8.84 3.75
CA GLU A 155 -6.58 -9.62 3.99
C GLU A 155 -6.37 -11.11 3.73
N SER A 156 -5.68 -11.46 2.64
CA SER A 156 -5.38 -12.85 2.29
C SER A 156 -4.43 -13.51 3.28
N VAL A 157 -3.38 -12.79 3.73
CA VAL A 157 -2.45 -13.29 4.75
C VAL A 157 -3.16 -13.45 6.09
N CYS A 158 -3.98 -12.50 6.51
CA CYS A 158 -4.76 -12.58 7.76
C CYS A 158 -5.77 -13.73 7.74
N ALA A 159 -6.42 -13.99 6.60
CA ALA A 159 -7.33 -15.13 6.45
C ALA A 159 -6.57 -16.47 6.60
N ASP A 160 -5.37 -16.58 6.03
CA ASP A 160 -4.51 -17.76 6.21
C ASP A 160 -4.02 -17.92 7.66
N LEU A 161 -3.77 -16.81 8.38
CA LEU A 161 -3.41 -16.82 9.81
C LEU A 161 -4.58 -17.28 10.69
N ALA A 162 -5.79 -16.80 10.41
CA ALA A 162 -6.98 -17.18 11.17
C ALA A 162 -7.27 -18.69 11.10
N ASP A 163 -7.00 -19.31 9.94
CA ASP A 163 -7.18 -20.74 9.73
C ASP A 163 -6.16 -21.60 10.52
N ASP A 164 -4.97 -21.06 10.85
CA ASP A 164 -3.88 -21.74 11.58
C ASP A 164 -4.04 -21.64 13.12
N GLN A 165 -5.23 -21.28 13.61
CA GLN A 165 -5.66 -21.19 15.03
C GLN A 165 -5.34 -19.90 15.80
N ASP A 166 -5.10 -18.77 15.12
CA ASP A 166 -5.05 -17.47 15.81
C ASP A 166 -5.99 -16.42 15.18
N VAL A 167 -7.25 -16.55 15.56
CA VAL A 167 -8.29 -15.57 15.20
C VAL A 167 -7.98 -14.20 15.81
N GLU A 168 -7.32 -14.14 16.97
CA GLU A 168 -6.95 -12.86 17.60
C GLU A 168 -5.87 -12.13 16.79
N ALA A 169 -4.89 -12.85 16.26
CA ALA A 169 -3.86 -12.30 15.38
C ALA A 169 -4.42 -11.73 14.08
N ALA A 170 -5.45 -12.36 13.49
CA ALA A 170 -6.11 -11.79 12.32
C ALA A 170 -6.76 -10.42 12.63
N THR A 171 -7.30 -10.24 13.83
CA THR A 171 -7.91 -8.97 14.24
C THR A 171 -6.89 -7.86 14.51
N GLU A 172 -5.65 -8.20 14.89
CA GLU A 172 -4.55 -7.26 15.14
C GLU A 172 -4.28 -6.32 13.96
N TYR A 173 -4.51 -6.79 12.73
CA TYR A 173 -4.24 -6.04 11.50
C TYR A 173 -5.42 -5.23 10.98
N THR A 174 -6.60 -5.31 11.61
CA THR A 174 -7.77 -4.49 11.25
C THR A 174 -7.46 -2.99 11.21
N PRO A 175 -6.75 -2.40 12.20
CA PRO A 175 -6.37 -0.98 12.15
C PRO A 175 -5.50 -0.64 10.94
N THR A 176 -4.66 -1.58 10.49
CA THR A 176 -3.81 -1.40 9.31
C THR A 176 -4.64 -1.37 8.02
N LEU A 177 -5.67 -2.21 7.91
CA LEU A 177 -6.60 -2.20 6.77
C LEU A 177 -7.39 -0.89 6.69
N THR A 178 -7.89 -0.41 7.82
CA THR A 178 -8.55 0.91 7.91
C THR A 178 -7.59 2.03 7.52
N PHE A 179 -6.39 2.01 8.08
CA PHE A 179 -5.35 2.99 7.78
C PHE A 179 -5.00 3.06 6.28
N LEU A 180 -4.90 1.91 5.60
CA LEU A 180 -4.64 1.86 4.15
C LEU A 180 -5.79 2.50 3.34
N SER A 181 -7.04 2.31 3.77
CA SER A 181 -8.22 2.90 3.13
C SER A 181 -8.22 4.43 3.28
N GLU A 182 -7.94 4.92 4.49
CA GLU A 182 -7.83 6.36 4.76
C GLU A 182 -6.66 7.00 4.01
N LEU A 183 -5.53 6.29 3.95
CA LEU A 183 -4.35 6.72 3.20
C LEU A 183 -4.66 6.83 1.71
N GLU A 184 -5.35 5.84 1.13
CA GLU A 184 -5.79 5.86 -0.26
C GLU A 184 -6.66 7.09 -0.54
N GLU A 185 -7.74 7.29 0.23
CA GLU A 185 -8.65 8.41 0.04
C GLU A 185 -7.90 9.75 0.17
N ARG A 186 -6.99 9.86 1.13
CA ARG A 186 -6.26 11.10 1.40
C ARG A 186 -5.18 11.40 0.36
N VAL A 187 -4.51 10.40 -0.18
CA VAL A 187 -3.34 10.61 -1.04
C VAL A 187 -3.69 10.53 -2.52
N CYS A 188 -4.65 9.68 -2.88
CA CYS A 188 -5.00 9.35 -4.26
C CYS A 188 -6.25 10.06 -4.76
N ARG A 189 -6.97 10.84 -3.92
CA ARG A 189 -8.05 11.71 -4.42
C ARG A 189 -7.50 12.61 -5.52
N THR A 190 -7.82 12.28 -6.74
CA THR A 190 -7.83 13.25 -7.81
C THR A 190 -8.94 14.22 -7.44
N VAL A 191 -8.60 15.47 -7.13
CA VAL A 191 -9.54 16.55 -7.47
C VAL A 191 -9.86 16.26 -8.93
N PRO A 192 -11.14 16.07 -9.32
CA PRO A 192 -11.45 15.89 -10.73
C PRO A 192 -10.65 16.97 -11.42
N ALA A 193 -9.81 16.58 -12.39
CA ALA A 193 -9.22 17.56 -13.27
C ALA A 193 -10.36 18.53 -13.55
N GLN A 194 -10.18 19.82 -13.33
CA GLN A 194 -11.11 20.78 -13.88
C GLN A 194 -11.06 20.47 -15.38
N GLY A 195 -11.89 19.53 -15.83
CA GLY A 195 -12.01 19.13 -17.21
C GLY A 195 -12.28 20.44 -17.90
N ALA A 196 -11.46 20.73 -18.90
CA ALA A 196 -11.33 22.04 -19.56
C ALA A 196 -12.43 22.97 -19.07
N GLY A 197 -12.14 23.77 -18.04
CA GLY A 197 -13.15 24.63 -17.41
C GLY A 197 -13.95 25.31 -18.52
N PRO A 198 -15.26 25.55 -18.29
CA PRO A 198 -16.20 25.88 -19.37
C PRO A 198 -15.54 26.86 -20.34
N THR A 199 -15.51 26.48 -21.61
CA THR A 199 -14.91 27.28 -22.67
C THR A 199 -15.48 28.70 -22.62
N ALA A 200 -14.75 29.68 -23.15
CA ALA A 200 -15.24 31.06 -23.17
C ALA A 200 -16.64 31.17 -23.81
N GLU A 201 -16.97 30.30 -24.78
CA GLU A 201 -18.30 30.20 -25.36
C GLU A 201 -19.35 29.62 -24.40
N GLU A 202 -19.03 28.58 -23.65
CA GLU A 202 -19.94 28.00 -22.64
C GLU A 202 -20.21 29.00 -21.50
N VAL A 203 -19.18 29.73 -21.06
CA VAL A 203 -19.35 30.81 -20.07
C VAL A 203 -20.20 31.95 -20.64
N ALA A 204 -19.94 32.38 -21.88
CA ALA A 204 -20.70 33.44 -22.52
C ALA A 204 -22.16 33.02 -22.81
N ALA A 205 -22.40 31.75 -23.11
CA ALA A 205 -23.76 31.20 -23.25
C ALA A 205 -24.48 31.18 -21.90
N ALA A 206 -23.83 30.68 -20.85
CA ALA A 206 -24.40 30.64 -19.49
C ALA A 206 -24.75 32.05 -18.97
N ILE A 207 -23.90 33.05 -19.20
CA ILE A 207 -24.16 34.44 -18.81
C ILE A 207 -25.36 35.03 -19.57
N ARG A 208 -25.50 34.72 -20.86
CA ARG A 208 -26.65 35.18 -21.66
C ARG A 208 -27.96 34.53 -21.21
N THR A 209 -27.91 33.25 -20.84
CA THR A 209 -29.09 32.51 -20.36
C THR A 209 -29.46 32.89 -18.92
N ASN A 210 -28.48 33.26 -18.09
CA ASN A 210 -28.70 33.66 -16.71
C ASN A 210 -27.80 34.86 -16.32
N PRO A 211 -28.32 36.10 -16.36
CA PRO A 211 -27.58 37.31 -16.01
C PRO A 211 -27.09 37.35 -14.56
N ASP A 212 -27.69 36.56 -13.66
CA ASP A 212 -27.28 36.51 -12.25
C ASP A 212 -25.91 35.85 -12.09
N ILE A 213 -25.49 35.01 -13.05
CA ILE A 213 -24.14 34.44 -13.10
C ILE A 213 -23.09 35.54 -13.27
N ALA A 214 -23.34 36.52 -14.15
CA ALA A 214 -22.43 37.66 -14.32
C ALA A 214 -22.38 38.54 -13.06
N ARG A 215 -23.51 38.73 -12.39
CA ARG A 215 -23.57 39.50 -11.13
C ARG A 215 -22.81 38.78 -10.01
N ALA A 216 -22.99 37.47 -9.87
CA ALA A 216 -22.26 36.66 -8.90
C ALA A 216 -20.75 36.64 -9.18
N ALA A 217 -20.35 36.52 -10.44
CA ALA A 217 -18.94 36.58 -10.85
C ALA A 217 -18.30 37.95 -10.55
N ALA A 218 -19.01 39.05 -10.85
CA ALA A 218 -18.54 40.41 -10.54
C ALA A 218 -18.37 40.62 -9.02
N THR A 219 -19.31 40.13 -8.21
CA THR A 219 -19.22 40.18 -6.74
C THR A 219 -18.03 39.37 -6.22
N ALA A 220 -17.82 38.16 -6.73
CA ALA A 220 -16.69 37.31 -6.34
C ALA A 220 -15.32 37.95 -6.67
N LEU A 221 -15.22 38.61 -7.84
CA LEU A 221 -14.03 39.37 -8.24
C LEU A 221 -13.82 40.63 -7.40
N ALA A 222 -14.88 41.30 -6.97
CA ALA A 222 -14.80 42.45 -6.07
C ALA A 222 -14.36 42.09 -4.64
N THR A 223 -14.62 40.85 -4.19
CA THR A 223 -14.17 40.35 -2.87
C THR A 223 -12.74 39.79 -2.87
N THR A 224 -12.09 39.68 -4.03
CA THR A 224 -10.72 39.16 -4.17
C THR A 224 -9.68 40.25 -4.51
N ALA A 225 -10.10 41.53 -4.54
CA ALA A 225 -9.24 42.70 -4.61
C ALA A 225 -9.16 43.40 -3.23
#